data_AF-T0Y657-F1
#
_entry.id   AF-T0Y657-F1
#
_cell.length_a   1.000
_cell.length_b   1.000
_cell.length_c   1.000
_cell.angle_alpha   90.00
_cell.angle_beta   90.00
_cell.angle_gamma   90.00
#
_symmetry.space_group_name_H-M   'P 1'
#
loop_
_entity.id
_entity.type
_entity.pdbx_description
1 polymer ?
#
loop_
_entity_poly.entity_id
_entity_poly.type
_entity_poly.pdbx_seq_one_letter_code
_entity_poly.pdbx_strand_id
1 'polypeptide(L)'
;AKHVEAIHACAALMAAGRRRKLGTLDTLDIGGGFPIDYAQPAQDIGRFCEPLRAALADLPKRVRVIAEPGRFIVGPAAIGVASVMGRARREGHWWYYLDDGLYGSYSGQLYDHARIPSSRSKMAASGCRRCSPARPATVSM
;
A
#
# COMPACT_ATOMS: atom_id res chain seq x y z
N ALA A 1 17.87 -1.10 -3.66
CA ALA A 1 18.83 -0.29 -2.89
C ALA A 1 18.81 -0.69 -1.41
N LYS A 2 17.80 -0.31 -0.60
CA LYS A 2 17.78 -0.60 0.85
C LYS A 2 17.69 -2.08 1.24
N HIS A 3 16.80 -2.87 0.64
CA HIS A 3 16.71 -4.31 0.94
C HIS A 3 18.01 -5.06 0.63
N VAL A 4 18.70 -4.69 -0.45
CA VAL A 4 19.98 -5.30 -0.85
C VAL A 4 21.07 -4.98 0.18
N GLU A 5 21.17 -3.71 0.59
CA GLU A 5 22.08 -3.29 1.66
C GLU A 5 21.81 -4.05 2.96
N ALA A 6 20.54 -4.21 3.34
CA ALA A 6 20.15 -4.97 4.52
C ALA A 6 20.52 -6.47 4.41
N ILE A 7 20.29 -7.10 3.25
CA ILE A 7 20.67 -8.50 3.00
C ILE A 7 22.17 -8.68 3.18
N HIS A 8 22.99 -7.79 2.60
CA HIS A 8 24.45 -7.88 2.75
C HIS A 8 24.92 -7.66 4.19
N ALA A 9 24.30 -6.70 4.90
CA ALA A 9 24.60 -6.48 6.32
C ALA A 9 24.25 -7.71 7.17
N CYS A 10 23.08 -8.31 6.95
CA CYS A 10 22.67 -9.55 7.63
C CYS A 10 23.61 -10.72 7.28
N ALA A 11 24.03 -10.85 6.02
CA ALA A 11 25.01 -11.87 5.61
C ALA A 11 26.35 -11.73 6.35
N ALA A 12 26.85 -10.49 6.48
CA ALA A 12 28.07 -10.20 7.22
C ALA A 12 27.94 -10.55 8.72
N LEU A 13 26.80 -10.22 9.33
CA LEU A 13 26.50 -10.55 10.73
C LEU A 13 26.39 -12.06 10.95
N MET A 14 25.70 -12.78 10.05
CA MET A 14 25.61 -14.25 10.10
C MET A 14 26.99 -14.90 9.98
N ALA A 15 27.86 -14.40 9.11
CA ALA A 15 29.22 -14.88 8.97
C ALA A 15 30.07 -14.58 10.23
N ALA A 16 29.93 -13.39 10.81
CA ALA A 16 30.61 -13.02 12.04
C ALA A 16 30.16 -13.88 13.23
N GLY A 17 28.85 -14.11 13.38
CA GLY A 17 28.30 -14.97 14.43
C GLY A 17 28.79 -16.40 14.33
N ARG A 18 28.93 -16.92 13.10
CA ARG A 18 29.52 -18.24 12.84
C ARG A 18 30.99 -18.31 13.24
N ARG A 19 31.81 -17.31 12.89
CA ARG A 19 33.22 -17.24 13.29
C ARG A 19 33.37 -17.21 14.82
N ARG A 20 32.43 -16.56 15.50
CA ARG A 20 32.38 -16.44 16.96
C ARG A 20 31.66 -17.60 17.68
N LYS A 21 31.19 -18.61 16.94
CA LYS A 21 30.47 -19.78 17.48
C LYS A 21 29.25 -19.41 18.35
N LEU A 22 28.50 -18.38 17.96
CA LEU A 22 27.32 -17.88 18.70
C LEU A 22 26.05 -18.74 18.51
N GLY A 23 26.14 -19.88 17.83
CA GLY A 23 25.01 -20.74 17.50
C GLY A 23 24.62 -20.71 16.02
N THR A 24 23.47 -21.31 15.71
CA THR A 24 22.95 -21.46 14.35
C THR A 24 22.20 -20.21 13.90
N LEU A 25 22.82 -19.46 13.00
CA LEU A 25 22.17 -18.37 12.26
C LEU A 25 21.93 -18.86 10.82
N ASP A 26 20.74 -19.40 10.58
CA ASP A 26 20.34 -20.06 9.33
C ASP A 26 18.98 -19.59 8.80
N THR A 27 18.36 -18.58 9.40
CA THR A 27 17.14 -17.95 8.88
C THR A 27 17.42 -16.47 8.62
N LEU A 28 17.07 -16.00 7.43
CA LEU A 28 17.04 -14.59 7.07
C LEU A 28 15.60 -14.18 6.80
N ASP A 29 15.12 -13.21 7.57
CA ASP A 29 13.86 -12.51 7.29
C ASP A 29 14.15 -11.20 6.57
N ILE A 30 13.57 -11.02 5.37
CA ILE A 30 13.71 -9.79 4.58
C ILE A 30 12.61 -8.76 4.88
N GLY A 31 11.67 -9.10 5.75
CA GLY A 31 10.54 -8.26 6.14
C GLY A 31 9.57 -8.01 4.99
N GLY A 32 8.87 -6.88 5.08
CA GLY A 32 7.90 -6.43 4.08
C GLY A 32 8.36 -5.19 3.30
N GLY A 33 7.41 -4.28 3.06
CA GLY A 33 7.66 -3.02 2.33
C GLY A 33 7.62 -3.15 0.81
N PHE A 34 7.06 -4.24 0.28
CA PHE A 34 6.85 -4.40 -1.15
C PHE A 34 5.86 -3.35 -1.69
N PRO A 35 6.17 -2.71 -2.83
CA PRO A 35 5.40 -1.58 -3.34
C PRO A 35 4.03 -2.00 -3.88
N ILE A 36 3.02 -1.12 -3.70
CA ILE A 36 1.70 -1.24 -4.35
C ILE A 36 1.28 0.10 -4.95
N ASP A 37 0.39 0.05 -5.93
CA ASP A 37 -0.21 1.23 -6.52
C ASP A 37 -1.18 1.93 -5.56
N TYR A 38 -1.06 3.26 -5.49
CA TYR A 38 -2.04 4.14 -4.86
C TYR A 38 -2.41 5.24 -5.88
N ALA A 39 -2.35 6.52 -5.50
CA ALA A 39 -2.54 7.63 -6.43
C ALA A 39 -1.41 7.75 -7.47
N GLN A 40 -0.20 7.28 -7.14
CA GLN A 40 0.93 7.21 -8.06
C GLN A 40 1.24 5.74 -8.36
N PRO A 41 1.59 5.39 -9.63
CA PRO A 41 2.05 4.06 -9.97
C PRO A 41 3.31 3.72 -9.19
N ALA A 42 3.35 2.50 -8.66
CA ALA A 42 4.53 1.99 -7.98
C ALA A 42 5.43 1.22 -8.96
N GLN A 43 6.63 0.88 -8.50
CA GLN A 43 7.54 0.05 -9.28
C GLN A 43 6.95 -1.36 -9.43
N ASP A 44 7.04 -1.92 -10.65
CA ASP A 44 6.72 -3.32 -10.91
C ASP A 44 7.43 -4.25 -9.92
N ILE A 45 6.70 -5.20 -9.35
CA ILE A 45 7.22 -6.11 -8.32
C ILE A 45 8.34 -7.00 -8.84
N GLY A 46 8.26 -7.41 -10.12
CA GLY A 46 9.29 -8.21 -10.77
C GLY A 46 10.64 -7.50 -10.79
N ARG A 47 10.61 -6.22 -11.20
CA ARG A 47 11.77 -5.30 -11.21
C ARG A 47 12.24 -4.93 -9.81
N PHE A 48 11.32 -4.70 -8.87
CA PHE A 48 11.68 -4.42 -7.47
C PHE A 48 12.45 -5.59 -6.86
N CYS A 49 11.99 -6.81 -7.08
CA CYS A 49 12.58 -8.03 -6.50
C CYS A 49 13.79 -8.58 -7.28
N GLU A 50 14.08 -8.10 -8.49
CA GLU A 50 15.22 -8.56 -9.29
C GLU A 50 16.57 -8.44 -8.56
N PRO A 51 16.97 -7.26 -8.05
CA PRO A 51 18.22 -7.14 -7.31
C PRO A 51 18.20 -7.89 -5.96
N LEU A 52 17.01 -8.10 -5.36
CA LEU A 52 16.88 -8.91 -4.14
C LEU A 52 17.19 -10.37 -4.45
N ARG A 53 16.64 -10.94 -5.53
CA ARG A 53 16.93 -12.32 -5.95
C ARG A 53 18.43 -12.52 -6.20
N ALA A 54 19.09 -11.56 -6.83
CA ALA A 54 20.54 -11.60 -7.04
C ALA A 54 21.31 -11.64 -5.70
N ALA A 55 21.01 -10.71 -4.78
CA ALA A 55 21.67 -10.67 -3.47
C ALA A 55 21.38 -11.91 -2.60
N LEU A 56 20.18 -12.48 -2.69
CA LEU A 56 19.81 -13.71 -1.98
C LEU A 56 20.49 -14.94 -2.57
N ALA A 57 20.81 -14.96 -3.87
CA ALA A 57 21.51 -16.08 -4.50
C ALA A 57 22.95 -16.26 -3.98
N ASP A 58 23.57 -15.18 -3.47
CA ASP A 58 24.91 -15.21 -2.86
C ASP A 58 24.90 -15.79 -1.43
N LEU A 59 23.72 -16.02 -0.84
CA LEU A 59 23.63 -16.60 0.50
C LEU A 59 23.97 -18.10 0.48
N PRO A 60 24.56 -18.62 1.57
CA PRO A 60 24.79 -20.06 1.68
C PRO A 60 23.47 -20.84 1.61
N LYS A 61 23.42 -21.94 0.84
CA LYS A 61 22.21 -22.76 0.60
C LYS A 61 21.47 -23.25 1.87
N ARG A 62 22.17 -23.32 3.01
CA ARG A 62 21.57 -23.68 4.30
C ARG A 62 20.68 -22.57 4.90
N VAL A 63 20.80 -21.34 4.40
CA VAL A 63 20.04 -20.21 4.92
C VAL A 63 18.63 -20.27 4.35
N ARG A 64 17.65 -20.47 5.23
CA ARG A 64 16.23 -20.35 4.92
C ARG A 64 15.89 -18.86 4.83
N VAL A 65 15.28 -18.47 3.72
CA VAL A 65 14.82 -17.09 3.51
C VAL A 65 13.31 -17.03 3.69
N ILE A 66 12.83 -16.06 4.47
CA ILE A 66 11.41 -15.74 4.65
C ILE A 66 11.16 -14.26 4.39
N ALA A 67 9.91 -13.89 4.14
CA ALA A 67 9.46 -12.52 3.94
C ALA A 67 8.12 -12.29 4.65
N GLU A 68 7.83 -11.04 4.99
CA GLU A 68 6.62 -10.62 5.72
C GLU A 68 5.76 -9.62 4.89
N PRO A 69 5.22 -10.04 3.72
CA PRO A 69 4.40 -9.16 2.90
C PRO A 69 3.03 -8.92 3.53
N GLY A 70 2.79 -7.70 4.04
CA GLY A 70 1.47 -7.26 4.47
C GLY A 70 0.71 -6.57 3.35
N ARG A 71 0.92 -5.25 3.25
CA ARG A 71 0.25 -4.34 2.31
C ARG A 71 0.23 -4.81 0.85
N PHE A 72 1.29 -5.50 0.41
CA PHE A 72 1.36 -6.02 -0.95
C PHE A 72 0.26 -7.02 -1.28
N ILE A 73 -0.11 -7.86 -0.32
CA ILE A 73 -1.16 -8.86 -0.49
C ILE A 73 -2.54 -8.22 -0.31
N VAL A 74 -2.74 -7.49 0.80
CA VAL A 74 -4.09 -7.05 1.21
C VAL A 74 -4.49 -5.67 0.68
N GLY A 75 -3.52 -4.81 0.36
CA GLY A 75 -3.78 -3.43 -0.07
C GLY A 75 -4.70 -3.30 -1.30
N PRO A 76 -4.46 -4.05 -2.40
CA PRO A 76 -5.33 -3.98 -3.58
C PRO A 76 -6.60 -4.84 -3.47
N ALA A 77 -6.81 -5.56 -2.36
CA ALA A 77 -7.89 -6.54 -2.23
C ALA A 77 -9.24 -5.94 -1.81
N ALA A 78 -9.30 -4.64 -1.51
CA ALA A 78 -10.52 -3.98 -1.05
C ALA A 78 -10.81 -2.67 -1.82
N ILE A 79 -12.10 -2.38 -1.99
CA ILE A 79 -12.58 -1.11 -2.55
C ILE A 79 -13.44 -0.43 -1.48
N GLY A 80 -13.04 0.78 -1.07
CA GLY A 80 -13.85 1.61 -0.17
C GLY A 80 -15.06 2.21 -0.90
N VAL A 81 -16.25 2.02 -0.34
CA VAL A 81 -17.51 2.55 -0.87
C VAL A 81 -18.19 3.34 0.23
N ALA A 82 -18.53 4.59 -0.06
CA ALA A 82 -19.21 5.50 0.87
C ALA A 82 -20.34 6.26 0.14
N SER A 83 -21.40 6.58 0.88
CA SER A 83 -22.54 7.34 0.37
C SER A 83 -22.46 8.81 0.79
N VAL A 84 -22.99 9.69 -0.05
CA VAL A 84 -23.13 11.12 0.29
C VAL A 84 -24.35 11.30 1.19
N MET A 85 -24.13 11.62 2.46
CA MET A 85 -25.19 11.95 3.43
C MET A 85 -25.72 13.37 3.23
N GLY A 86 -24.86 14.29 2.76
CA GLY A 86 -25.22 15.68 2.57
C GLY A 86 -24.22 16.41 1.69
N ARG A 87 -24.60 17.61 1.22
CA ARG A 87 -23.72 18.50 0.48
C ARG A 87 -23.98 19.96 0.78
N ALA A 88 -22.94 20.78 0.74
CA ALA A 88 -23.04 22.23 0.90
C ALA A 88 -22.18 22.93 -0.16
N ARG A 89 -22.58 24.14 -0.57
CA ARG A 89 -21.74 25.00 -1.39
C ARG A 89 -21.03 26.00 -0.50
N ARG A 90 -19.70 25.98 -0.49
CA ARG A 90 -18.85 26.86 0.30
C ARG A 90 -17.77 27.42 -0.62
N GLU A 91 -17.62 28.74 -0.65
CA GLU A 91 -16.60 29.43 -1.46
C GLU A 91 -16.63 29.01 -2.94
N GLY A 92 -17.83 28.79 -3.49
CA GLY A 92 -17.99 28.33 -4.87
C GLY A 92 -17.81 26.82 -5.08
N HIS A 93 -17.25 26.08 -4.13
CA HIS A 93 -17.00 24.65 -4.19
C HIS A 93 -18.11 23.80 -3.56
N TRP A 94 -18.32 22.60 -4.10
CA TRP A 94 -19.19 21.60 -3.48
C TRP A 94 -18.42 20.78 -2.46
N TRP A 95 -18.92 20.78 -1.23
CA TRP A 95 -18.49 19.91 -0.15
C TRP A 95 -19.46 18.75 -0.05
N TYR A 96 -18.95 17.52 -0.01
CA TYR A 96 -19.72 16.30 0.18
C TYR A 96 -19.38 15.70 1.54
N TYR A 97 -20.40 15.43 2.34
CA TYR A 97 -20.27 14.77 3.63
C TYR A 97 -20.62 13.29 3.44
N LEU A 98 -19.66 12.43 3.74
CA LEU A 98 -19.76 10.98 3.55
C LEU A 98 -20.12 10.28 4.85
N ASP A 99 -20.66 9.07 4.75
CA ASP A 99 -20.94 8.16 5.88
C ASP A 99 -19.69 7.40 6.39
N ASP A 100 -18.55 7.57 5.73
CA ASP A 100 -17.23 7.12 6.17
C ASP A 100 -16.20 8.26 6.02
N GLY A 101 -15.08 8.19 6.73
CA GLY A 101 -14.08 9.24 6.71
C GLY A 101 -12.84 8.90 7.52
N LEU A 102 -12.18 9.94 8.03
CA LEU A 102 -10.86 9.84 8.68
C LEU A 102 -10.86 8.92 9.90
N TYR A 103 -11.97 8.85 10.64
CA TYR A 103 -12.10 8.00 11.81
C TYR A 103 -12.58 6.57 11.48
N GLY A 104 -12.72 6.25 10.20
CA GLY A 104 -13.06 4.92 9.69
C GLY A 104 -12.02 4.45 8.68
N SER A 105 -12.47 4.13 7.46
CA SER A 105 -11.61 3.49 6.46
C SER A 105 -10.56 4.44 5.86
N TYR A 106 -10.73 5.76 6.00
CA TYR A 106 -9.77 6.76 5.52
C TYR A 106 -8.72 7.16 6.59
N SER A 107 -8.68 6.46 7.72
CA SER A 107 -7.67 6.66 8.77
C SER A 107 -6.23 6.55 8.28
N GLY A 108 -5.99 5.79 7.21
CA GLY A 108 -4.69 5.71 6.52
C GLY A 108 -4.16 7.06 6.03
N GLN A 109 -5.02 8.08 5.81
CA GLN A 109 -4.53 9.41 5.46
C GLN A 109 -3.74 10.06 6.61
N LEU A 110 -4.13 9.80 7.85
CA LEU A 110 -3.45 10.33 9.04
C LEU A 110 -2.26 9.45 9.46
N TYR A 111 -2.48 8.14 9.57
CA TYR A 111 -1.50 7.23 10.18
C TYR A 111 -0.53 6.59 9.18
N ASP A 112 -0.91 6.50 7.91
CA ASP A 112 -0.16 5.78 6.88
C ASP A 112 0.31 6.70 5.74
N HIS A 113 0.06 8.01 5.88
CA HIS A 113 0.29 9.03 4.85
C HIS A 113 -0.27 8.62 3.46
N ALA A 114 -1.29 7.77 3.45
CA ALA A 114 -1.84 7.21 2.24
C ALA A 114 -2.72 8.24 1.54
N ARG A 115 -2.46 8.46 0.24
CA ARG A 115 -3.40 9.20 -0.61
C ARG A 115 -4.29 8.21 -1.33
N ILE A 116 -5.49 8.01 -0.79
CA ILE A 116 -6.48 7.10 -1.34
C ILE A 116 -7.18 7.79 -2.52
N PRO A 117 -7.03 7.29 -3.76
CA PRO A 117 -7.74 7.85 -4.90
C PRO A 117 -9.25 7.66 -4.72
N SER A 118 -10.02 8.72 -4.99
CA SER A 118 -11.48 8.68 -4.92
C SER A 118 -12.08 9.02 -6.28
N SER A 119 -13.04 8.22 -6.70
CA SER A 119 -13.83 8.47 -7.91
C SER A 119 -15.30 8.54 -7.52
N ARG A 120 -16.06 9.39 -8.22
CA ARG A 120 -17.51 9.47 -8.04
C ARG A 120 -18.18 8.60 -9.09
N SER A 121 -18.86 7.55 -8.64
CA SER A 121 -19.77 6.80 -9.50
C SER A 121 -21.19 7.29 -9.30
N LYS A 122 -21.94 7.49 -10.40
CA LYS A 122 -23.38 7.69 -10.34
C LYS A 122 -24.03 6.31 -10.37
N MET A 123 -24.59 5.87 -9.24
CA MET A 123 -25.55 4.76 -9.27
C MET A 123 -26.80 5.23 -10.03
N ALA A 124 -27.15 4.54 -11.12
CA ALA A 124 -28.39 4.80 -11.83
C ALA A 124 -29.55 4.53 -10.86
N ALA A 125 -30.31 5.57 -10.54
CA ALA A 125 -31.48 5.41 -9.71
C ALA A 125 -32.51 4.57 -10.49
N SER A 126 -32.70 3.31 -10.12
CA SER A 126 -33.91 2.58 -10.47
C SER A 126 -35.09 3.22 -9.71
N GLY A 127 -35.71 4.22 -10.32
CA GLY A 127 -37.10 4.58 -10.01
C GLY A 127 -37.37 5.79 -9.10
N CYS A 128 -36.40 6.55 -8.59
CA CYS A 128 -36.71 7.76 -7.83
C CYS A 128 -36.71 9.03 -8.70
N ARG A 129 -37.90 9.40 -9.22
CA ARG A 129 -38.16 10.58 -10.07
C ARG A 129 -38.05 11.95 -9.36
N ARG A 130 -37.51 12.05 -8.13
CA ARG A 130 -37.57 13.28 -7.30
C ARG A 130 -36.26 14.00 -7.01
N CYS A 131 -35.12 13.48 -7.46
CA CYS A 131 -33.85 14.18 -7.31
C CYS A 131 -33.40 14.73 -8.67
N SER A 132 -33.59 16.03 -8.91
CA SER A 132 -33.08 16.70 -10.10
C SER A 132 -31.59 16.38 -10.32
N PRO A 133 -31.17 16.05 -11.55
CA PRO A 133 -29.78 15.73 -11.81
C PRO A 133 -28.94 16.99 -11.62
N ALA A 134 -28.14 17.01 -10.56
CA ALA A 134 -27.05 17.97 -10.48
C ALA A 134 -26.12 17.71 -11.68
N ARG A 135 -25.94 18.74 -12.51
CA ARG A 135 -25.03 18.73 -13.66
C ARG A 135 -23.65 18.19 -13.22
N PRO A 136 -22.96 17.43 -14.09
CA PRO A 136 -21.62 16.95 -13.76
C PRO A 136 -20.71 18.14 -13.48
N ALA A 137 -20.25 18.26 -12.23
CA ALA A 137 -19.12 19.10 -11.92
C ALA A 137 -17.88 18.35 -12.38
N THR A 138 -17.31 18.80 -13.51
CA THR A 138 -15.98 18.41 -13.98
C THR A 138 -14.99 18.59 -12.83
N VAL A 139 -14.26 17.53 -12.50
CA VAL A 139 -13.12 17.64 -11.58
C VAL A 139 -11.95 18.08 -12.43
N SER A 140 -11.51 19.33 -12.25
CA SER A 140 -10.14 19.68 -12.59
C SER A 140 -9.28 19.29 -11.39
N MET A 141 -8.23 18.52 -11.68
CA MET A 141 -7.13 18.21 -10.76
C MET A 141 -6.38 19.47 -10.35
#